data_AF-A0A535KH63-F1
#
_entry.id   AF-A0A535KH63-F1
#
_cell.length_a   1.000
_cell.length_b   1.000
_cell.length_c   1.000
_cell.angle_alpha   90.00
_cell.angle_beta   90.00
_cell.angle_gamma   90.00
#
_symmetry.space_group_name_H-M   'P 1'
#
loop_
_entity.id
_entity.type
_entity.pdbx_description
1 polymer ?
#
loop_
_entity_poly.entity_id
_entity_poly.type
_entity_poly.pdbx_seq_one_letter_code
_entity_poly.pdbx_strand_id
1 'polypeptide(L)'
;MSLTRREMLKGTGLVLGGLAVPGVLESCLTSSSSTPSGTIKIGYISPITGPAAGFGEPDAYVIGLAKKALQGGLSIGGTDYSVQIINRDGQSTPSVGSQQASDLIQSQ
;
A
#
# COMPACT_ATOMS: atom_id res chain seq x y z
N MET A 1 -0.25 13.08 -41.93
CA MET A 1 -0.62 13.51 -40.57
C MET A 1 -1.05 12.27 -39.79
N SER A 2 -0.22 11.82 -38.87
CA SER A 2 -0.36 10.53 -38.19
C SER A 2 -1.41 10.62 -37.08
N LEU A 3 -2.56 9.99 -37.26
CA LEU A 3 -3.58 9.85 -36.23
C LEU A 3 -3.04 8.94 -35.12
N THR A 4 -2.91 9.48 -33.91
CA THR A 4 -2.35 8.77 -32.77
C THR A 4 -3.44 8.04 -31.99
N ARG A 5 -3.13 6.85 -31.47
CA ARG A 5 -4.04 5.99 -30.68
C ARG A 5 -4.75 6.71 -29.52
N ARG A 6 -4.18 7.82 -29.06
CA ARG A 6 -4.69 8.68 -27.99
C ARG A 6 -5.89 9.55 -28.39
N GLU A 7 -6.02 9.89 -29.67
CA GLU A 7 -7.17 10.61 -30.22
C GLU A 7 -8.36 9.66 -30.43
N MET A 8 -8.10 8.43 -30.88
CA MET A 8 -9.12 7.39 -31.05
C MET A 8 -9.79 7.00 -29.72
N LEU A 9 -9.05 7.02 -28.61
CA LEU A 9 -9.60 6.68 -27.29
C LEU A 9 -10.38 7.84 -26.63
N LYS A 10 -10.25 9.07 -27.15
CA LYS A 10 -11.06 10.23 -26.72
C LYS A 10 -12.32 10.42 -27.57
N GLY A 11 -12.36 9.87 -28.78
CA GLY A 11 -13.45 10.09 -29.74
C GLY A 11 -14.61 9.09 -29.67
N THR A 12 -14.46 7.95 -28.99
CA THR A 12 -15.47 6.86 -29.03
C THR A 12 -16.49 6.88 -27.89
N GLY A 13 -16.42 7.86 -26.99
CA GLY A 13 -17.26 7.89 -25.78
C GLY A 13 -18.56 8.67 -25.83
N LEU A 14 -18.89 9.43 -26.89
CA LEU A 14 -19.98 10.43 -26.77
C LEU A 14 -21.03 10.56 -27.87
N VAL A 15 -20.94 9.97 -29.07
CA VAL A 15 -21.96 10.30 -30.09
C VAL A 15 -22.36 9.12 -30.98
N LEU A 16 -23.24 8.26 -30.46
CA LEU A 16 -24.35 7.68 -31.21
C LEU A 16 -25.56 7.77 -30.25
N GLY A 17 -26.38 8.81 -30.36
CA GLY A 17 -27.59 8.75 -31.17
C GLY A 17 -28.75 8.20 -30.31
N GLY A 18 -29.64 9.09 -29.87
CA GLY A 18 -30.54 8.85 -28.75
C GLY A 18 -31.47 7.64 -28.85
N LEU A 19 -31.62 6.94 -27.74
CA LEU A 19 -32.86 6.39 -27.20
C LEU A 19 -32.61 6.03 -25.73
N ALA A 20 -33.61 6.23 -24.87
CA ALA A 20 -33.55 6.12 -23.42
C ALA A 20 -33.00 4.78 -22.88
N VAL A 21 -32.00 4.84 -21.98
CA VAL A 21 -31.87 3.92 -20.84
C VAL A 21 -31.27 4.70 -19.65
N PRO A 22 -32.02 4.96 -18.57
CA PRO A 22 -31.46 5.50 -17.34
C PRO A 22 -30.68 4.38 -16.64
N GLY A 23 -29.40 4.59 -16.32
CA GLY A 23 -28.73 3.82 -15.26
C GLY A 23 -27.73 2.72 -15.65
N VAL A 24 -27.31 2.56 -16.91
CA VAL A 24 -26.36 1.47 -17.28
C VAL A 24 -24.88 1.87 -17.36
N LEU A 25 -24.55 3.16 -17.32
CA LEU A 25 -23.16 3.65 -17.47
C LEU A 25 -22.42 3.90 -16.15
N GLU A 26 -23.11 3.89 -15.00
CA GLU A 26 -22.44 3.98 -13.69
C GLU A 26 -21.80 2.65 -13.26
N SER A 27 -22.21 1.52 -13.85
CA SER A 27 -21.74 0.18 -13.47
C SER A 27 -20.32 -0.14 -13.96
N CYS A 28 -19.84 0.52 -15.04
CA CYS A 28 -18.51 0.24 -15.60
C CYS A 28 -17.40 1.18 -15.10
N LEU A 29 -17.77 2.23 -14.34
CA LEU A 29 -16.83 3.15 -13.69
C LEU A 29 -16.69 2.89 -12.19
N THR A 30 -17.36 1.85 -11.67
CA THR A 30 -17.02 1.31 -10.36
C THR A 30 -15.63 0.71 -10.50
N SER A 31 -14.65 1.55 -10.16
CA SER A 31 -13.28 1.12 -9.91
C SER A 31 -13.42 -0.11 -9.04
N SER A 32 -12.94 -1.25 -9.53
CA SER A 32 -12.91 -2.48 -8.74
C SER A 32 -12.06 -2.18 -7.51
N SER A 33 -12.70 -1.72 -6.44
CA SER A 33 -12.12 -1.67 -5.11
C SER A 33 -12.08 -3.12 -4.68
N SER A 34 -11.03 -3.80 -5.10
CA SER A 34 -10.67 -5.09 -4.60
C SER A 34 -10.57 -4.99 -3.09
N THR A 35 -11.54 -5.58 -2.41
CA THR A 35 -11.52 -5.68 -0.96
C THR A 35 -10.25 -6.46 -0.60
N PRO A 36 -9.34 -5.89 0.20
CA PRO A 36 -8.10 -6.56 0.52
C PRO A 36 -8.41 -7.91 1.14
N SER A 37 -7.87 -8.97 0.56
CA SER A 37 -8.15 -10.37 0.92
C SER A 37 -7.39 -10.78 2.19
N GLY A 38 -6.46 -9.95 2.66
CA GLY A 38 -5.74 -10.12 3.91
C GLY A 38 -4.90 -8.90 4.27
N THR A 39 -4.28 -8.93 5.45
CA THR A 39 -3.32 -7.89 5.91
C THR A 39 -1.93 -8.48 6.04
N ILE A 40 -0.96 -7.92 5.31
CA ILE A 40 0.47 -8.21 5.46
C ILE A 40 1.00 -7.35 6.59
N LYS A 41 1.36 -7.97 7.70
CA LYS A 41 2.00 -7.32 8.84
C LYS A 41 3.53 -7.38 8.69
N ILE A 42 4.20 -6.25 8.75
CA ILE A 42 5.65 -6.11 8.64
C ILE A 42 6.18 -5.59 9.99
N GLY A 43 6.92 -6.43 10.70
CA GLY A 43 7.65 -6.04 11.90
C GLY A 43 8.98 -5.38 11.54
N TYR A 44 9.24 -4.20 12.10
CA TYR A 44 10.50 -3.49 11.96
C TYR A 44 11.07 -3.18 13.34
N ILE A 45 12.33 -3.60 13.59
CA ILE A 45 13.01 -3.38 14.86
C ILE A 45 14.23 -2.53 14.59
N SER A 46 14.32 -1.40 15.27
CA SER A 46 15.41 -0.44 15.10
C SER A 46 16.00 -0.02 16.44
N PRO A 47 17.30 0.29 16.52
CA PRO A 47 17.89 0.95 17.68
C PRO A 47 17.46 2.42 17.69
N ILE A 48 16.23 2.71 18.10
CA ILE A 48 15.72 4.09 18.23
C ILE A 48 16.38 4.75 19.45
N THR A 49 16.67 3.96 20.48
CA THR A 49 17.38 4.41 21.68
C THR A 49 18.67 3.62 21.93
N GLY A 50 19.51 4.14 22.83
CA GLY A 50 20.78 3.54 23.22
C GLY A 50 21.98 4.01 22.39
N PRO A 51 23.15 3.35 22.53
CA PRO A 51 24.41 3.80 21.91
C PRO A 51 24.39 3.89 20.38
N ALA A 52 23.50 3.15 19.70
CA ALA A 52 23.36 3.14 18.25
C ALA A 52 22.14 3.96 17.76
N ALA A 53 21.57 4.83 18.60
CA ALA A 53 20.38 5.63 18.28
C ALA A 53 20.51 6.46 16.99
N GLY A 54 21.72 6.92 16.67
CA GLY A 54 21.97 7.68 15.43
C GLY A 54 21.69 6.89 14.15
N PHE A 55 21.66 5.55 14.20
CA PHE A 55 21.24 4.73 13.06
C PHE A 55 19.72 4.65 12.92
N GLY A 56 18.97 4.79 14.02
CA GLY A 56 17.50 4.74 14.02
C GLY A 56 16.81 6.09 13.76
N GLU A 57 17.56 7.19 13.79
CA GLU A 57 17.03 8.55 13.58
C GLU A 57 16.25 8.73 12.25
N PRO A 58 16.72 8.26 11.08
CA PRO A 58 15.98 8.44 9.83
C PRO A 58 14.80 7.49 9.67
N ASP A 59 14.66 6.47 10.53
CA ASP A 59 13.73 5.37 10.28
C ASP A 59 12.28 5.81 10.31
N ALA A 60 11.91 6.70 11.22
CA ALA A 60 10.54 7.22 11.31
C ALA A 60 10.10 7.90 10.00
N TYR A 61 11.03 8.62 9.36
CA TYR A 61 10.77 9.28 8.08
C TYR A 61 10.59 8.26 6.95
N VAL A 62 11.51 7.29 6.83
CA VAL A 62 11.47 6.26 5.79
C VAL A 62 10.24 5.36 5.95
N ILE A 63 9.90 4.97 7.17
CA ILE A 63 8.68 4.21 7.47
C ILE A 63 7.44 5.02 7.13
N GLY A 64 7.44 6.34 7.37
CA GLY A 64 6.37 7.23 6.93
C GLY A 64 6.17 7.21 5.41
N LEU A 65 7.27 7.29 4.65
CA LEU A 65 7.24 7.18 3.19
C LEU A 65 6.74 5.80 2.74
N ALA A 66 7.23 4.72 3.35
CA ALA A 66 6.79 3.36 3.05
C ALA A 66 5.30 3.18 3.32
N LYS A 67 4.81 3.63 4.50
CA LYS A 67 3.39 3.64 4.84
C LYS A 67 2.58 4.39 3.78
N LYS A 68 3.05 5.56 3.35
CA LYS A 68 2.38 6.38 2.31
C LYS A 68 2.31 5.66 0.97
N ALA A 69 3.40 5.04 0.54
CA ALA A 69 3.44 4.28 -0.71
C ALA A 69 2.50 3.06 -0.68
N LEU A 70 2.30 2.47 0.49
CA LEU A 70 1.51 1.25 0.68
C LEU A 70 0.06 1.52 1.12
N GLN A 71 -0.39 2.77 1.17
CA GLN A 71 -1.77 3.13 1.56
C GLN A 71 -2.83 2.51 0.64
N GLY A 72 -2.50 2.34 -0.64
CA GLY A 72 -3.38 1.71 -1.62
C GLY A 72 -3.44 0.18 -1.53
N GLY A 73 -2.72 -0.42 -0.57
CA GLY A 73 -2.52 -1.86 -0.52
C GLY A 73 -1.48 -2.36 -1.53
N LEU A 74 -1.25 -3.67 -1.51
CA LEU A 74 -0.29 -4.36 -2.35
C LEU A 74 -1.00 -5.46 -3.13
N SER A 75 -0.99 -5.36 -4.46
CA SER A 75 -1.54 -6.39 -5.34
C SER A 75 -0.48 -7.46 -5.61
N ILE A 76 -0.74 -8.69 -5.19
CA ILE A 76 0.13 -9.84 -5.40
C ILE A 76 -0.69 -10.92 -6.10
N GLY A 77 -0.35 -11.24 -7.35
CA GLY A 77 -1.03 -12.30 -8.11
C GLY A 77 -2.53 -12.07 -8.33
N GLY A 78 -2.96 -10.81 -8.46
CA GLY A 78 -4.38 -10.45 -8.61
C GLY A 78 -5.18 -10.42 -7.31
N THR A 79 -4.51 -10.60 -6.17
CA THR A 79 -5.09 -10.46 -4.83
C THR A 79 -4.54 -9.22 -4.17
N ASP A 80 -5.41 -8.35 -3.67
CA ASP A 80 -4.99 -7.14 -2.96
C ASP A 80 -4.86 -7.39 -1.46
N TYR A 81 -3.79 -6.83 -0.87
CA TYR A 81 -3.49 -6.96 0.55
C TYR A 81 -3.31 -5.59 1.19
N SER A 82 -3.88 -5.40 2.38
CA SER A 82 -3.54 -4.24 3.23
C SER A 82 -2.15 -4.44 3.82
N VAL A 83 -1.34 -3.40 3.95
CA VAL A 83 -0.02 -3.50 4.60
C VAL A 83 -0.01 -2.73 5.92
N GLN A 84 0.41 -3.40 6.99
CA GLN A 84 0.57 -2.81 8.31
C GLN A 84 2.03 -2.91 8.76
N ILE A 85 2.68 -1.75 8.96
CA ILE A 85 4.06 -1.69 9.47
C ILE A 85 4.02 -1.41 10.98
N ILE A 86 4.64 -2.30 11.76
CA ILE A 86 4.74 -2.22 13.22
C ILE A 86 6.22 -1.98 13.56
N ASN A 87 6.52 -0.87 14.21
CA ASN A 87 7.89 -0.52 14.62
C ASN A 87 8.08 -0.81 16.12
N ARG A 88 9.22 -1.40 16.50
CA ARG A 88 9.66 -1.65 17.89
C ARG A 88 11.09 -1.15 18.11
N ASP A 89 11.35 -0.67 19.32
CA ASP A 89 12.69 -0.24 19.73
C ASP A 89 13.51 -1.41 20.30
N GLY A 90 14.70 -1.61 19.74
CA GLY A 90 15.68 -2.59 20.19
C GLY A 90 16.64 -2.08 21.27
N GLN A 91 16.58 -0.80 21.63
CA GLN A 91 17.42 -0.15 22.66
C GLN A 91 18.92 -0.37 22.48
N SER A 92 19.37 -0.64 21.24
CA SER A 92 20.75 -1.00 20.92
C SER A 92 21.30 -2.22 21.69
N THR A 93 20.43 -3.13 22.16
CA THR A 93 20.85 -4.36 22.85
C THR A 93 20.33 -5.61 22.12
N PRO A 94 21.18 -6.62 21.86
CA PRO A 94 20.76 -7.83 21.15
C PRO A 94 19.63 -8.61 21.86
N SER A 95 19.62 -8.60 23.20
CA SER A 95 18.60 -9.29 24.01
C SER A 95 17.22 -8.65 23.83
N VAL A 96 17.11 -7.32 23.93
CA VAL A 96 15.84 -6.61 23.72
C VAL A 96 15.38 -6.76 22.27
N GLY A 97 16.28 -6.60 21.29
CA GLY A 97 15.94 -6.81 19.87
C GLY A 97 15.38 -8.21 19.60
N SER A 98 16.00 -9.26 20.16
CA SER A 98 15.53 -10.65 20.02
C SER A 98 14.18 -10.89 20.69
N GLN A 99 13.95 -10.27 21.85
CA GLN A 99 12.67 -10.34 22.55
C GLN A 99 11.55 -9.66 21.76
N GLN A 100 11.82 -8.46 21.20
CA GLN A 100 10.85 -7.75 20.35
C GLN A 100 10.54 -8.52 19.06
N ALA A 101 11.54 -9.17 18.45
CA ALA A 101 11.32 -10.03 17.29
C ALA A 101 10.42 -11.22 17.62
N SER A 102 10.67 -11.85 18.78
CA SER A 102 9.85 -12.96 19.25
C SER A 102 8.40 -12.52 19.51
N ASP A 103 8.18 -11.35 20.12
CA ASP A 103 6.85 -10.77 20.32
C ASP A 103 6.14 -10.50 19.00
N LEU A 104 6.82 -9.88 18.02
CA LEU A 104 6.24 -9.58 16.71
C LEU A 104 5.85 -10.83 15.91
N ILE A 105 6.55 -11.94 16.13
CA ILE A 105 6.23 -13.22 15.47
C ILE A 105 5.07 -13.94 16.18
N GLN A 106 5.05 -13.91 17.51
CA GLN A 106 4.07 -14.66 18.31
C GLN A 106 2.73 -13.92 18.46
N SER A 107 2.73 -12.60 18.44
CA SER A 107 1.54 -11.75 18.64
C SER A 107 0.76 -11.47 17.33
N GLN A 108 0.73 -12.44 16.40
CA GLN A 108 0.18 -12.30 15.05
C GLN A 108 -1.28 -12.69 14.92
#